data_AF-A0A8X7BJ41-F1
#
_entry.id   AF-A0A8X7BJ41-F1
#
_cell.length_a   1.000
_cell.length_b   1.000
_cell.length_c   1.000
_cell.angle_alpha   90.00
_cell.angle_beta   90.00
_cell.angle_gamma   90.00
#
_symmetry.space_group_name_H-M   'P 1'
#
loop_
_entity.id
_entity.type
_entity.pdbx_description
1 polymer ?
#
loop_
_entity_poly.entity_id
_entity_poly.type
_entity_poly.pdbx_seq_one_letter_code
_entity_poly.pdbx_strand_id
1 'polypeptide(L)'
;MARKMALVPKELVSEYYQLNKPEIRVEDNISNLLHDEEKSDDVKAKLLSHWIPKYQRLMQPPLLQNHLKFLRNFYKKQRLNKNKHPLL
;
A
#
# COMPACT_ATOMS: atom_id res chain seq x y z
N MET A 1 -7.74 -39.81 -15.58
CA MET A 1 -6.65 -38.96 -16.11
C MET A 1 -6.35 -37.86 -15.10
N ALA A 2 -5.24 -37.94 -14.38
CA ALA A 2 -4.81 -36.91 -13.43
C ALA A 2 -4.08 -35.80 -14.20
N ARG A 3 -4.52 -34.54 -14.04
CA ARG A 3 -3.87 -33.38 -14.65
C ARG A 3 -2.50 -33.22 -14.00
N LYS A 4 -1.42 -33.40 -14.77
CA LYS A 4 -0.06 -33.06 -14.32
C LYS A 4 0.01 -31.54 -14.18
N MET A 5 -0.05 -31.03 -12.96
CA MET A 5 0.34 -29.65 -12.67
C MET A 5 1.85 -29.57 -12.94
N ALA A 6 2.26 -28.80 -13.95
CA ALA A 6 3.67 -28.54 -14.16
C ALA A 6 4.20 -27.78 -12.94
N LEU A 7 5.09 -28.41 -12.18
CA LEU A 7 5.73 -27.81 -11.02
C LEU A 7 6.71 -26.77 -11.54
N VAL A 8 6.29 -25.50 -11.63
CA VAL A 8 7.20 -24.42 -12.03
C VAL A 8 8.23 -24.22 -10.91
N PRO A 9 9.55 -24.24 -11.21
CA PRO A 9 10.60 -24.01 -10.23
C PRO A 9 10.38 -22.70 -9.47
N LYS A 10 10.48 -22.75 -8.14
CA LYS A 10 10.23 -21.60 -7.27
C LYS A 10 11.15 -20.40 -7.59
N GLU A 11 12.35 -20.67 -8.08
CA GLU A 11 13.33 -19.65 -8.50
C GLU A 11 12.76 -18.78 -9.63
N LEU A 12 12.25 -19.38 -10.71
CA LEU A 12 11.66 -18.67 -11.84
C LEU A 12 10.38 -17.91 -11.46
N VAL A 13 9.58 -18.49 -10.57
CA VAL A 13 8.39 -17.86 -10.02
C VAL A 13 8.78 -16.62 -9.22
N SER A 14 9.83 -16.72 -8.40
CA SER A 14 10.30 -15.62 -7.57
C SER A 14 10.88 -14.46 -8.37
N GLU A 15 11.65 -14.72 -9.44
CA GLU A 15 12.18 -13.67 -10.31
C GLU A 15 11.06 -12.94 -11.08
N TYR A 16 10.08 -13.70 -11.60
CA TYR A 16 8.91 -13.14 -12.27
C TYR A 16 8.06 -12.26 -11.35
N TYR A 17 7.92 -12.64 -10.07
CA TYR A 17 7.24 -11.82 -9.06
C TYR A 17 8.09 -10.65 -8.55
N GLN A 18 9.43 -10.77 -8.51
CA GLN A 18 10.33 -9.70 -8.08
C GLN A 18 10.34 -8.52 -9.06
N LEU A 19 10.32 -8.78 -10.37
CA LEU A 19 10.29 -7.72 -11.40
C LEU A 19 9.02 -6.85 -11.33
N ASN A 20 7.93 -7.40 -10.80
CA ASN A 20 6.65 -6.72 -10.60
C ASN A 20 6.38 -6.39 -9.12
N LYS A 21 7.41 -6.15 -8.30
CA LYS A 21 7.25 -5.57 -6.96
C LYS A 21 7.25 -4.04 -7.05
N PRO A 22 6.08 -3.39 -7.14
CA PRO A 22 6.00 -1.94 -7.12
C PRO A 22 6.53 -1.35 -5.80
N GLU A 23 6.64 -2.15 -4.74
CA GLU A 23 7.28 -1.84 -3.45
C GLU A 23 8.71 -1.39 -3.58
N ILE A 24 9.55 -2.19 -4.24
CA ILE A 24 10.99 -1.93 -4.41
C ILE A 24 11.18 -0.57 -5.11
N ARG A 25 10.34 -0.29 -6.11
CA ARG A 25 10.38 0.99 -6.84
C ARG A 25 10.01 2.20 -5.98
N VAL A 26 9.19 2.03 -4.94
CA VAL A 26 8.80 3.15 -4.05
C VAL A 26 9.92 3.47 -3.06
N GLU A 27 10.61 2.46 -2.54
CA GLU A 27 11.78 2.63 -1.67
C GLU A 27 12.91 3.37 -2.41
N ASP A 28 13.24 2.92 -3.62
CA ASP A 28 14.26 3.55 -4.47
C ASP A 28 13.93 5.01 -4.74
N ASN A 29 12.66 5.33 -5.03
CA ASN A 29 12.23 6.71 -5.27
C ASN A 29 12.35 7.60 -4.03
N ILE A 30 12.07 7.06 -2.84
CA ILE A 30 12.23 7.79 -1.58
C ILE A 30 13.72 8.02 -1.30
N SER A 31 14.55 6.99 -1.43
CA SER A 31 15.99 7.08 -1.20
C SER A 31 16.65 8.06 -2.18
N ASN A 32 16.35 7.95 -3.47
CA ASN A 32 16.86 8.87 -4.49
C ASN A 32 16.47 10.32 -4.20
N LEU A 33 15.24 10.56 -3.73
CA LEU A 33 14.77 11.90 -3.40
C LEU A 33 15.46 12.50 -2.16
N LEU A 34 15.86 11.67 -1.19
CA LEU A 34 16.60 12.11 -0.01
C LEU A 34 18.04 12.51 -0.35
N HIS A 35 18.67 11.80 -1.29
CA HIS A 35 20.03 12.07 -1.76
C HIS A 35 20.12 13.13 -2.86
N ASP A 36 18.98 13.61 -3.35
CA ASP A 36 18.93 14.63 -4.41
C ASP A 36 19.23 16.02 -3.84
N GLU A 37 20.46 16.51 -3.98
CA GLU A 37 20.85 17.85 -3.52
C GLU A 37 20.30 19.00 -4.41
N GLU A 38 19.79 18.69 -5.60
CA GLU A 38 19.29 19.69 -6.55
C GLU A 38 17.89 20.20 -6.16
N LYS A 39 17.06 19.33 -5.57
CA LYS A 39 15.70 19.69 -5.14
C LYS A 39 15.69 20.42 -3.80
N SER A 40 14.89 21.49 -3.71
CA SER A 40 14.64 22.17 -2.44
C SER A 40 13.85 21.29 -1.46
N ASP A 41 14.03 21.55 -0.16
CA ASP A 41 13.40 20.77 0.90
C ASP A 41 11.87 20.78 0.84
N ASP A 42 11.25 21.89 0.44
CA ASP A 42 9.80 21.98 0.26
C ASP A 42 9.30 21.02 -0.84
N VAL A 43 10.05 20.90 -1.93
CA VAL A 43 9.71 20.01 -3.05
C VAL A 43 9.90 18.55 -2.61
N LYS A 44 10.99 18.26 -1.88
CA LYS A 44 11.21 16.94 -1.27
C LYS A 44 10.08 16.57 -0.33
N ALA A 45 9.69 17.46 0.58
CA ALA A 45 8.60 17.24 1.52
C ALA A 45 7.26 16.96 0.82
N LYS A 46 6.96 17.70 -0.25
CA LYS A 46 5.75 17.49 -1.06
C LYS A 46 5.74 16.14 -1.75
N LEU A 47 6.87 15.74 -2.34
CA LEU A 47 7.01 14.44 -3.01
C LEU A 47 6.98 13.29 -1.98
N LEU A 48 7.68 13.42 -0.86
CA LEU A 48 7.64 12.44 0.24
C LEU A 48 6.23 12.27 0.80
N SER A 49 5.44 13.34 0.90
CA SER A 49 4.04 13.28 1.31
C SER A 49 3.17 12.42 0.38
N HIS A 50 3.56 12.29 -0.90
CA HIS A 50 2.91 11.40 -1.85
C HIS A 50 3.41 9.95 -1.74
N TRP A 51 4.73 9.75 -1.60
CA TRP A 51 5.35 8.42 -1.63
C TRP A 51 5.27 7.66 -0.30
N ILE A 52 5.39 8.34 0.84
CA ILE A 52 5.37 7.70 2.17
C ILE A 52 4.07 6.95 2.44
N PRO A 53 2.86 7.53 2.22
CA PRO A 53 1.62 6.79 2.44
C PRO A 53 1.45 5.61 1.49
N LYS A 54 2.02 5.70 0.28
CA LYS A 54 2.02 4.61 -0.70
C LYS A 54 2.90 3.47 -0.21
N TYR A 55 4.11 3.77 0.26
CA TYR A 55 5.02 2.81 0.87
C TYR A 55 4.40 2.12 2.09
N GLN A 56 3.79 2.89 3.00
CA GLN A 56 3.15 2.35 4.18
C GLN A 56 2.01 1.39 3.86
N ARG A 57 1.21 1.65 2.81
CA ARG A 57 0.15 0.73 2.40
C ARG A 57 0.73 -0.58 1.90
N LEU A 58 1.76 -0.48 1.08
CA LEU A 58 2.42 -1.63 0.50
C LEU A 58 3.04 -2.54 1.58
N MET A 59 3.75 -1.95 2.55
CA MET A 59 4.35 -2.68 3.67
C MET A 59 3.35 -3.19 4.72
N GLN A 60 2.08 -2.76 4.68
CA GLN A 60 1.10 -3.22 5.65
C GLN A 60 0.66 -4.65 5.34
N PRO A 61 0.76 -5.58 6.31
CA PRO A 61 0.22 -6.92 6.15
C PRO A 61 -1.27 -6.88 5.80
N PRO A 62 -1.76 -7.76 4.91
CA PRO A 62 -3.16 -7.76 4.49
C PRO A 62 -4.15 -7.90 5.66
N LEU A 63 -3.75 -8.56 6.76
CA LEU A 63 -4.50 -8.63 8.01
C LEU A 63 -4.77 -7.25 8.63
N LEU A 64 -3.78 -6.36 8.65
CA LEU A 64 -3.93 -5.01 9.20
C LEU A 64 -4.81 -4.13 8.31
N GLN A 65 -4.66 -4.24 6.99
CA GLN A 65 -5.46 -3.47 6.05
C GLN A 65 -6.95 -3.81 6.13
N ASN A 66 -7.28 -5.10 6.28
CA ASN A 66 -8.67 -5.55 6.39
C ASN A 66 -9.30 -5.11 7.70
N HIS A 67 -8.55 -5.18 8.80
CA HIS A 67 -9.01 -4.69 10.11
C HIS A 67 -9.23 -3.17 10.12
N LEU A 68 -8.32 -2.39 9.56
CA LEU A 68 -8.47 -0.93 9.44
C LEU A 68 -9.65 -0.54 8.54
N LYS A 69 -9.85 -1.24 7.42
CA LYS A 69 -11.04 -1.04 6.55
C LYS A 69 -12.33 -1.38 7.30
N PHE A 70 -12.35 -2.48 8.05
CA PHE A 70 -13.51 -2.89 8.85
C PHE A 70 -13.87 -1.82 9.88
N LEU A 71 -12.90 -1.37 10.69
CA LEU A 71 -13.11 -0.33 11.69
C LEU A 71 -13.60 0.96 11.04
N ARG A 72 -12.97 1.41 9.95
CA ARG A 72 -13.37 2.64 9.24
C ARG A 72 -14.81 2.57 8.71
N ASN A 73 -15.21 1.41 8.18
CA ASN A 73 -16.57 1.19 7.68
C ASN A 73 -17.58 1.10 8.82
N PHE A 74 -17.23 0.47 9.93
CA PHE A 74 -18.04 0.39 11.14
C PHE A 74 -18.33 1.79 11.69
N TYR A 75 -17.30 2.63 11.87
CA TYR A 75 -17.48 4.01 12.34
C TYR A 75 -18.30 4.87 11.37
N LYS A 76 -18.09 4.75 10.05
CA LYS A 76 -18.93 5.44 9.06
C LYS A 76 -20.40 5.04 9.18
N LYS A 77 -20.68 3.75 9.34
CA LYS A 77 -22.03 3.21 9.47
C LYS A 77 -22.71 3.72 10.75
N GLN A 78 -21.97 3.82 11.85
CA GLN A 78 -22.46 4.44 13.08
C GLN A 78 -22.78 5.94 12.91
N ARG A 79 -21.93 6.70 12.21
CA ARG A 79 -22.18 8.13 11.93
C ARG A 79 -23.42 8.34 11.06
N LEU A 80 -23.63 7.49 10.06
CA LEU A 80 -24.82 7.51 9.19
C LEU A 80 -26.11 7.09 9.93
N ASN A 81 -26.01 6.23 10.94
CA ASN A 81 -27.16 5.84 11.76
C ASN A 81 -27.61 7.00 12.67
N LYS A 82 -26.66 7.72 13.29
CA LYS A 82 -26.96 8.90 14.14
C LYS A 82 -27.67 10.05 13.40
N ASN A 83 -27.46 10.17 12.09
CA ASN A 83 -28.11 11.20 11.27
C ASN A 83 -29.52 10.83 10.79
N LYS A 84 -30.03 9.63 11.12
CA LYS A 84 -31.39 9.18 10.75
C LYS A 84 -32.45 9.47 11.81
N HIS A 85 -32.04 9.91 12.99
CA HIS A 85 -32.94 10.48 13.99
C HIS A 85 -32.46 11.89 14.31
N PRO A 86 -32.84 12.90 13.51
CA PRO A 86 -32.78 14.26 14.02
C PRO A 86 -33.71 14.30 15.23
N LEU A 87 -33.15 14.65 16.39
CA LEU A 87 -33.95 15.03 17.55
C LEU A 87 -34.94 16.11 17.08
N LEU A 88 -36.21 15.88 17.39
CA LEU A 88 -37.35 16.79 17.19
C LEU A 88 -37.01 18.20 17.68
#